data_AF-A0A0B6YVS4-F1
#
_entry.id   AF-A0A0B6YVS4-F1
#
_cell.length_a   1.000
_cell.length_b   1.000
_cell.length_c   1.000
_cell.angle_alpha   90.00
_cell.angle_beta   90.00
_cell.angle_gamma   90.00
#
_symmetry.space_group_name_H-M   'P 1'
#
loop_
_entity.id
_entity.type
_entity.pdbx_description
1 polymer ?
#
loop_
_entity_poly.entity_id
_entity_poly.type
_entity_poly.pdbx_seq_one_letter_code
_entity_poly.pdbx_strand_id
1 'polypeptide(L)'
;DLFNAMKKLEKQQKVLEKKATEKEEQRQIKQNWGVFGFINNKLGEKKEHLGHHSGHSRGVSRKVLQSSEGDLSKRTDNEVNVQIFKTSEEIKKVERNLNHLKQQLARNETKDRKMAGNVKQKIVEQEAYLHQLRTSSQTLESHKERRSAHKKLTTF
;
A
#
# COMPACT_ATOMS: atom_id res chain seq x y z
N ASP A 1 29.07 -11.61 60.10
CA ASP A 1 28.78 -10.32 59.45
C ASP A 1 27.48 -10.44 58.64
N LEU A 2 26.37 -10.11 59.30
CA LEU A 2 25.00 -10.35 58.79
C LEU A 2 24.67 -9.47 57.57
N PHE A 3 25.30 -8.30 57.50
CA PHE A 3 25.05 -7.28 56.50
C PHE A 3 25.57 -7.69 55.12
N ASN A 4 26.75 -8.32 55.07
CA ASN A 4 27.33 -8.86 53.85
C ASN A 4 26.55 -10.06 53.29
N ALA A 5 25.95 -10.88 54.15
CA ALA A 5 25.07 -11.98 53.74
C ALA A 5 23.74 -11.48 53.14
N MET A 6 23.09 -10.48 53.77
CA MET A 6 21.87 -9.87 53.23
C MET A 6 22.12 -9.22 51.86
N LYS A 7 23.21 -8.45 51.72
CA LYS A 7 23.56 -7.78 50.46
C LYS A 7 23.81 -8.77 49.31
N LYS A 8 24.36 -9.95 49.62
CA LYS A 8 24.58 -11.02 48.62
C LYS A 8 23.26 -11.66 48.18
N LEU A 9 22.32 -11.85 49.10
CA LEU A 9 21.00 -12.43 48.83
C LEU A 9 20.14 -11.48 48.00
N GLU A 10 20.15 -10.18 48.32
CA GLU A 10 19.46 -9.14 47.54
C GLU A 10 20.01 -9.04 46.10
N LYS A 11 21.34 -9.14 45.93
CA LYS A 11 21.97 -9.15 44.61
C LYS A 11 21.56 -10.39 43.80
N GLN A 12 21.40 -11.55 44.44
CA GLN A 12 20.94 -12.77 43.77
C GLN A 12 19.46 -12.68 43.35
N GLN A 13 18.59 -12.12 44.20
CA GLN A 13 17.19 -11.89 43.86
C GLN A 13 17.05 -10.94 42.67
N LYS A 14 17.78 -9.81 42.67
CA LYS A 14 17.79 -8.87 41.53
C LYS A 14 18.26 -9.50 40.22
N VAL A 15 19.19 -10.45 40.27
CA VAL A 15 19.66 -11.17 39.06
C VAL A 15 18.62 -12.17 38.57
N LEU A 16 17.92 -12.84 39.48
CA LEU A 16 16.85 -13.78 39.12
C LEU A 16 15.64 -13.06 38.52
N GLU A 17 15.24 -11.92 39.09
CA GLU A 17 14.15 -11.09 38.56
C GLU A 17 14.47 -10.57 37.16
N LYS A 18 15.67 -10.02 36.96
CA LYS A 18 16.11 -9.58 35.62
C LYS A 18 16.12 -10.71 34.59
N LYS A 19 16.56 -11.91 34.98
CA LYS A 19 16.54 -13.08 34.09
C LYS A 19 15.12 -13.58 33.80
N ALA A 20 14.17 -13.37 34.70
CA ALA A 20 12.77 -13.72 34.49
C ALA A 20 12.11 -12.74 33.50
N THR A 21 12.33 -11.44 33.68
CA THR A 21 11.77 -10.40 32.79
C THR A 21 12.31 -10.53 31.37
N GLU A 22 13.62 -10.73 31.19
CA GLU A 22 14.23 -10.92 29.87
C GLU A 22 13.69 -12.18 29.15
N LYS A 23 13.42 -13.26 29.89
CA LYS A 23 12.83 -14.48 29.33
C LYS A 23 11.38 -14.27 28.88
N GLU A 24 10.62 -13.45 29.61
CA GLU A 24 9.23 -13.15 29.28
C GLU A 24 9.14 -12.25 28.04
N GLU A 25 9.98 -11.23 27.95
CA GLU A 25 10.11 -10.37 26.76
C GLU A 25 10.49 -11.18 25.51
N GLN A 26 11.47 -12.09 25.62
CA GLN A 26 11.85 -12.96 24.51
C GLN A 26 10.72 -13.90 24.06
N ARG A 27 9.84 -14.34 24.98
CA ARG A 27 8.67 -15.16 24.63
C ARG A 27 7.62 -14.34 23.89
N GLN A 28 7.37 -13.11 24.32
CA GLN A 28 6.44 -12.19 23.63
C GLN A 28 6.94 -11.84 22.22
N ILE A 29 8.25 -11.58 22.05
CA ILE A 29 8.85 -11.33 20.73
C ILE A 29 8.70 -12.54 19.81
N LYS A 30 8.93 -13.76 20.32
CA LYS A 30 8.79 -14.99 19.52
C LYS A 30 7.35 -15.30 19.14
N GLN A 31 6.39 -15.06 20.04
CA GLN A 31 4.97 -15.20 19.72
C GLN A 31 4.48 -14.14 18.73
N ASN A 32 5.05 -12.94 18.78
CA ASN A 32 4.81 -11.87 17.81
C ASN A 32 5.64 -12.00 16.53
N TRP A 33 6.37 -13.10 16.29
CA TRP A 33 7.09 -13.38 15.04
C TRP A 33 6.30 -14.32 14.10
N GLY A 34 4.96 -14.26 14.15
CA GLY A 34 4.12 -14.93 13.16
C GLY A 34 4.03 -14.14 11.85
N VAL A 35 3.34 -14.69 10.83
CA VAL A 35 3.04 -13.99 9.56
C VAL A 35 2.40 -12.61 9.81
N PHE A 36 1.49 -12.52 10.78
CA PHE A 36 0.85 -11.27 11.16
C PHE A 36 1.80 -10.30 11.88
N GLY A 37 2.74 -10.81 12.67
CA GLY A 37 3.77 -10.00 13.30
C GLY A 37 4.79 -9.44 12.31
N PHE A 38 5.15 -10.23 11.29
CA PHE A 38 5.92 -9.75 10.15
C PHE A 38 5.18 -8.62 9.41
N ILE A 39 3.89 -8.80 9.13
CA ILE A 39 3.08 -7.76 8.47
C ILE A 39 3.01 -6.51 9.34
N ASN A 40 2.73 -6.63 10.63
CA ASN A 40 2.61 -5.47 11.53
C ASN A 40 3.94 -4.73 11.70
N ASN A 41 5.05 -5.45 11.88
CA ASN A 41 6.33 -4.83 12.21
C ASN A 41 7.15 -4.41 10.97
N LYS A 42 7.00 -5.08 9.81
CA LYS A 42 7.74 -4.75 8.58
C LYS A 42 6.93 -3.94 7.57
N LEU A 43 5.60 -4.02 7.61
CA LEU A 43 4.73 -3.24 6.70
C LEU A 43 3.96 -2.13 7.42
N GLY A 44 3.79 -2.20 8.75
CA GLY A 44 2.98 -1.26 9.53
C GLY A 44 3.74 -0.25 10.41
N GLU A 45 4.89 -0.61 11.00
CA GLU A 45 5.58 0.26 11.96
C GLU A 45 6.76 1.02 11.35
N LYS A 46 6.46 2.17 10.75
CA LYS A 46 7.45 3.22 10.48
C LYS A 46 7.42 4.24 11.62
N LYS A 47 7.91 3.87 12.80
CA LYS A 47 8.29 4.84 13.84
C LYS A 47 9.66 4.50 14.41
N GLU A 48 10.61 5.29 13.91
CA GLU A 48 11.77 5.83 14.64
C GLU A 48 12.73 4.81 15.25
N HIS A 49 13.76 4.41 14.50
CA HIS A 49 15.16 4.53 14.96
C HIS A 49 16.10 4.64 13.76
N LEU A 50 16.99 5.62 13.85
CA LEU A 50 17.97 6.02 12.85
C LEU A 50 18.94 4.89 12.49
N GLY A 51 19.11 4.66 11.19
CA GLY A 51 20.16 3.81 10.63
C GLY A 51 20.27 4.06 9.14
N HIS A 52 21.37 4.69 8.74
CA HIS A 52 21.71 5.08 7.38
C HIS A 52 21.61 3.92 6.38
N HIS A 53 20.48 3.83 5.68
CA HIS A 53 20.41 3.19 4.37
C HIS A 53 19.70 4.13 3.42
N SER A 54 20.51 4.87 2.65
CA SER A 54 20.11 5.60 1.47
C SER A 54 19.57 4.61 0.42
N GLY A 55 18.29 4.29 0.53
CA GLY A 55 17.54 3.59 -0.50
C GLY A 55 16.24 4.34 -0.69
N HIS A 56 16.13 5.07 -1.80
CA HIS A 56 14.95 5.84 -2.19
C HIS A 56 13.64 5.06 -2.04
N SER A 57 12.91 5.25 -0.94
CA SER A 57 11.47 5.01 -0.90
C SER A 57 10.79 6.36 -0.68
N ARG A 58 10.76 7.14 -1.77
CA ARG A 58 9.81 8.23 -1.91
C ARG A 58 8.45 7.69 -1.50
N GLY A 59 7.82 8.36 -0.54
CA GLY A 59 6.44 8.06 -0.15
C GLY A 59 5.61 7.90 -1.41
N VAL A 60 5.08 6.70 -1.62
CA VAL A 60 4.17 6.40 -2.71
C VAL A 60 2.87 7.13 -2.36
N SER A 61 2.86 8.42 -2.69
CA SER A 61 1.63 9.16 -2.93
C SER A 61 0.85 8.29 -3.90
N ARG A 62 -0.34 7.85 -3.50
CA ARG A 62 -1.30 7.09 -4.31
C ARG A 62 -1.87 7.93 -5.45
N LYS A 63 -1.02 8.71 -6.13
CA LYS A 63 -1.30 9.24 -7.44
C LYS A 63 -0.97 8.11 -8.40
N VAL A 64 -2.00 7.54 -9.02
CA VAL A 64 -1.82 6.79 -10.25
C VAL A 64 -1.09 7.74 -11.20
N LEU A 65 0.23 7.61 -11.28
CA LEU A 65 1.04 8.47 -12.13
C LEU A 65 0.57 8.21 -13.55
N GLN A 66 -0.02 9.25 -14.16
CA GLN A 66 -0.19 9.31 -15.60
C GLN A 66 1.15 8.92 -16.22
N SER A 67 1.14 7.81 -16.94
CA SER A 67 2.37 7.22 -17.44
C SER A 67 2.75 7.97 -18.70
N SER A 68 3.64 8.93 -18.55
CA SER A 68 4.25 9.57 -19.71
C SER A 68 5.00 8.51 -20.52
N GLU A 69 4.96 8.61 -21.85
CA GLU A 69 5.58 7.62 -22.73
C GLU A 69 7.10 7.46 -22.48
N GLY A 70 7.76 8.56 -22.08
CA GLY A 70 9.17 8.58 -21.70
C GLY A 70 9.46 7.79 -20.42
N ASP A 71 8.52 7.73 -19.47
CA ASP A 71 8.66 6.91 -18.27
C ASP A 71 8.40 5.43 -18.54
N LEU A 72 7.50 5.13 -19.48
CA LEU A 72 7.19 3.75 -19.86
C LEU A 72 8.39 3.07 -20.50
N SER A 73 9.15 3.79 -21.33
CA SER A 73 10.32 3.26 -22.03
C SER A 73 11.42 2.74 -21.10
N LYS A 74 11.54 3.29 -19.88
CA LYS A 74 12.53 2.91 -18.87
C LYS A 74 12.11 1.72 -18.00
N ARG A 75 10.82 1.37 -18.01
CA ARG A 75 10.27 0.29 -17.17
C ARG A 75 10.46 -1.07 -17.81
N THR A 76 10.61 -2.09 -16.98
CA THR A 76 10.65 -3.50 -17.42
C THR A 76 9.26 -3.97 -17.86
N ASP A 77 9.19 -5.04 -18.66
CA ASP A 77 7.91 -5.60 -19.11
C ASP A 77 7.04 -6.09 -17.95
N ASN A 78 7.66 -6.63 -16.90
CA ASN A 78 6.96 -7.03 -15.69
C ASN A 78 6.33 -5.83 -14.97
N GLU A 79 7.04 -4.70 -14.86
CA GLU A 79 6.49 -3.48 -14.26
C GLU A 79 5.32 -2.92 -15.08
N VAL A 80 5.40 -2.95 -16.40
CA VAL A 80 4.30 -2.55 -17.30
C VAL A 80 3.09 -3.47 -17.09
N ASN A 81 3.28 -4.78 -17.04
CA ASN A 81 2.19 -5.73 -16.79
C ASN A 81 1.54 -5.52 -15.41
N VAL A 82 2.33 -5.34 -14.36
CA VAL A 82 1.83 -5.03 -13.01
C VAL A 82 1.02 -3.73 -13.03
N GLN A 83 1.45 -2.73 -13.79
CA GLN A 83 0.74 -1.48 -13.90
C GLN A 83 -0.58 -1.62 -14.67
N ILE A 84 -0.61 -2.37 -15.78
CA ILE A 84 -1.86 -2.69 -16.50
C ILE A 84 -2.86 -3.36 -15.54
N PHE A 85 -2.40 -4.33 -14.74
CA PHE A 85 -3.22 -4.99 -13.74
C PHE A 85 -3.77 -4.00 -12.70
N LYS A 86 -2.90 -3.14 -12.13
CA LYS A 86 -3.32 -2.12 -11.15
C LYS A 86 -4.35 -1.15 -11.74
N THR A 87 -4.13 -0.68 -12.96
CA THR A 87 -5.04 0.24 -13.65
C THR A 87 -6.39 -0.42 -13.90
N SER A 88 -6.42 -1.67 -14.37
CA SER A 88 -7.68 -2.38 -14.62
C SER A 88 -8.47 -2.67 -13.34
N GLU A 89 -7.82 -3.00 -12.23
CA GLU A 89 -8.50 -3.16 -10.94
C GLU A 89 -9.06 -1.83 -10.42
N GLU A 90 -8.34 -0.73 -10.59
CA GLU A 90 -8.84 0.60 -10.20
C GLU A 90 -10.03 1.02 -11.08
N ILE A 91 -10.03 0.71 -12.39
CA ILE A 91 -11.19 0.91 -13.28
C ILE A 91 -12.42 0.19 -12.72
N LYS A 92 -12.30 -1.11 -12.43
CA LYS A 92 -13.43 -1.90 -11.87
C LYS A 92 -13.95 -1.30 -10.57
N LYS A 93 -13.06 -0.83 -9.71
CA LYS A 93 -13.43 -0.19 -8.44
C LYS A 93 -14.18 1.12 -8.66
N VAL A 94 -13.71 1.97 -9.57
CA VAL A 94 -14.39 3.23 -9.93
C VAL A 94 -15.76 2.96 -10.56
N GLU A 95 -15.88 1.95 -11.42
CA GLU A 95 -17.17 1.54 -12.02
C GLU A 95 -18.18 1.08 -10.97
N ARG A 96 -17.74 0.27 -9.98
CA ARG A 96 -18.60 -0.11 -8.84
C ARG A 96 -19.04 1.11 -8.04
N ASN A 97 -18.12 2.04 -7.76
CA ASN A 97 -18.43 3.27 -7.05
C ASN A 97 -19.42 4.15 -7.83
N LEU A 98 -19.26 4.26 -9.15
CA LEU A 98 -20.20 4.97 -10.01
C LEU A 98 -21.60 4.35 -9.96
N ASN A 99 -21.70 3.03 -10.03
CA ASN A 99 -22.99 2.34 -9.90
C ASN A 99 -23.64 2.63 -8.54
N HIS A 100 -22.85 2.63 -7.47
CA HIS A 100 -23.34 2.98 -6.14
C HIS A 100 -23.84 4.43 -6.07
N LEU A 101 -23.07 5.40 -6.59
CA LEU A 101 -23.47 6.81 -6.61
C LEU A 101 -24.73 7.03 -7.46
N LYS A 102 -24.87 6.34 -8.59
CA LYS A 102 -26.08 6.39 -9.44
C LYS A 102 -27.31 5.87 -8.69
N GLN A 103 -27.17 4.79 -7.92
CA GLN A 103 -28.25 4.31 -7.05
C GLN A 103 -28.59 5.29 -5.92
N GLN A 104 -27.58 5.88 -5.27
CA GLN A 104 -27.79 6.92 -4.25
C GLN A 104 -28.51 8.14 -4.83
N LEU A 105 -28.16 8.54 -6.05
CA LEU A 105 -28.80 9.64 -6.74
C LEU A 105 -30.28 9.36 -6.97
N ALA A 106 -30.61 8.19 -7.53
CA ALA A 106 -31.99 7.79 -7.80
C ALA A 106 -32.87 7.78 -6.54
N ARG A 107 -32.30 7.46 -5.37
CA ARG A 107 -33.01 7.47 -4.08
C ARG A 107 -33.23 8.86 -3.51
N ASN A 108 -32.31 9.79 -3.76
CA ASN A 108 -32.29 11.12 -3.16
C ASN A 108 -32.88 12.21 -4.06
N GLU A 109 -33.06 11.95 -5.36
CA GLU A 109 -33.53 12.94 -6.34
C GLU A 109 -34.90 13.54 -5.98
N THR A 110 -35.77 12.77 -5.33
CA THR A 110 -37.10 13.22 -4.88
C THR A 110 -37.12 13.74 -3.44
N LYS A 111 -36.11 13.44 -2.62
CA LYS A 111 -36.12 13.69 -1.17
C LYS A 111 -35.26 14.89 -0.78
N ASP A 112 -34.06 14.99 -1.33
CA ASP A 112 -33.10 16.02 -0.97
C ASP A 112 -32.32 16.50 -2.21
N ARG A 113 -32.72 17.67 -2.70
CA ARG A 113 -32.13 18.31 -3.88
C ARG A 113 -30.68 18.72 -3.67
N LYS A 114 -30.27 19.11 -2.45
CA LYS A 114 -28.88 19.49 -2.15
C LYS A 114 -27.99 18.24 -2.15
N MET A 115 -28.44 17.17 -1.50
CA MET A 115 -27.73 15.90 -1.52
C MET A 115 -27.63 15.33 -2.94
N ALA A 116 -28.73 15.36 -3.71
CA ALA A 116 -28.73 14.93 -5.11
C ALA A 116 -27.74 15.75 -5.96
N GLY A 117 -27.64 17.06 -5.75
CA GLY A 117 -26.65 17.92 -6.40
C GLY A 117 -25.21 17.49 -6.09
N ASN A 118 -24.89 17.26 -4.81
CA ASN A 118 -23.57 16.80 -4.39
C ASN A 118 -23.21 15.43 -4.98
N VAL A 119 -24.17 14.50 -5.03
CA VAL A 119 -23.97 13.18 -5.64
C VAL A 119 -23.77 13.29 -7.16
N LYS A 120 -24.52 14.16 -7.86
CA LYS A 120 -24.31 14.44 -9.29
C LYS A 120 -22.90 14.95 -9.56
N GLN A 121 -22.41 15.89 -8.75
CA GLN A 121 -21.05 16.39 -8.89
C GLN A 121 -20.00 15.28 -8.71
N LYS A 122 -20.15 14.44 -7.67
CA LYS A 122 -19.26 13.29 -7.46
C LYS A 122 -19.28 12.29 -8.61
N ILE A 123 -20.43 12.06 -9.24
CA ILE A 123 -20.54 11.21 -10.43
C ILE A 123 -19.68 11.79 -11.57
N VAL A 124 -19.80 13.08 -11.85
CA VAL A 124 -19.00 13.75 -12.90
C VAL A 124 -17.50 13.63 -12.63
N GLU A 125 -17.07 13.86 -11.38
CA GLU A 125 -15.67 13.72 -10.98
C GLU A 125 -15.16 12.28 -11.17
N GLN A 126 -15.96 11.28 -10.79
CA GLN A 126 -15.60 9.87 -10.96
C GLN A 126 -15.61 9.44 -12.43
N GLU A 127 -16.51 9.96 -13.26
CA GLU A 127 -16.54 9.72 -14.71
C GLU A 127 -15.31 10.32 -15.41
N ALA A 128 -14.91 11.54 -15.03
CA ALA A 128 -13.68 12.15 -15.53
C ALA A 128 -12.44 11.33 -15.13
N TYR A 129 -12.39 10.85 -13.89
CA TYR A 129 -11.31 9.98 -13.43
C TYR A 129 -11.28 8.62 -14.14
N LEU A 130 -12.45 8.01 -14.35
CA LEU A 130 -12.60 6.78 -15.14
C LEU A 130 -12.05 6.97 -16.56
N HIS A 131 -12.39 8.09 -17.20
CA HIS A 131 -11.88 8.42 -18.54
C HIS A 131 -10.35 8.48 -18.55
N GLN A 132 -9.74 9.17 -17.58
CA GLN A 132 -8.28 9.23 -17.44
C GLN A 132 -7.65 7.85 -17.26
N LEU A 133 -8.25 6.98 -16.44
CA LEU A 133 -7.77 5.61 -16.24
C LEU A 133 -7.85 4.78 -17.53
N ARG A 134 -8.94 4.91 -18.31
CA ARG A 134 -9.10 4.23 -19.60
C ARG A 134 -8.05 4.67 -20.61
N THR A 135 -7.81 5.99 -20.74
CA THR A 135 -6.74 6.50 -21.60
C THR A 135 -5.36 5.98 -21.16
N SER A 136 -5.11 5.92 -19.85
CA SER A 136 -3.86 5.35 -19.32
C SER A 136 -3.74 3.85 -19.62
N SER A 137 -4.82 3.07 -19.52
CA SER A 137 -4.82 1.64 -19.85
C SER A 137 -4.48 1.41 -21.32
N GLN A 138 -5.13 2.16 -22.21
CA GLN A 138 -4.89 2.07 -23.65
C GLN A 138 -3.44 2.41 -24.01
N THR A 139 -2.86 3.42 -23.37
CA THR A 139 -1.46 3.80 -23.58
C THR A 139 -0.50 2.70 -23.14
N LEU A 140 -0.77 2.05 -22.00
CA LEU A 140 0.03 0.94 -21.49
C LEU A 140 -0.06 -0.30 -22.40
N GLU A 141 -1.24 -0.62 -22.89
CA GLU A 141 -1.48 -1.73 -23.82
C GLU A 141 -0.78 -1.49 -25.15
N SER A 142 -0.95 -0.31 -25.75
CA SER A 142 -0.29 0.07 -27.01
C SER A 142 1.25 -0.01 -26.88
N HIS A 143 1.79 0.44 -25.74
CA HIS A 143 3.21 0.36 -25.46
C HIS A 143 3.70 -1.10 -25.33
N LYS A 144 2.93 -1.97 -24.66
CA LYS A 144 3.22 -3.40 -24.55
C LYS A 144 3.22 -4.09 -25.92
N GLU A 145 2.25 -3.76 -26.77
CA GLU A 145 2.17 -4.29 -28.14
C GLU A 145 3.37 -3.84 -28.98
N ARG A 146 3.73 -2.55 -28.93
CA ARG A 146 4.90 -2.00 -29.62
C ARG A 146 6.18 -2.73 -29.23
N ARG A 147 6.38 -2.98 -27.93
CA ARG A 147 7.55 -3.73 -27.45
C ARG A 147 7.57 -5.18 -27.92
N SER A 148 6.42 -5.84 -27.86
CA SER A 148 6.27 -7.22 -28.36
C SER A 148 6.60 -7.29 -29.86
N ALA A 149 6.10 -6.35 -30.67
CA ALA A 149 6.40 -6.25 -32.09
C ALA A 149 7.90 -6.01 -32.35
N HIS A 150 8.51 -5.06 -31.64
CA HIS A 150 9.95 -4.79 -31.77
C HIS A 150 10.79 -6.02 -31.41
N LYS A 151 10.46 -6.71 -30.31
CA LYS A 151 11.16 -7.93 -29.90
C LYS A 151 11.11 -8.99 -30.99
N LYS A 152 9.93 -9.22 -31.59
CA LYS A 152 9.76 -10.16 -32.71
C LYS A 152 10.68 -9.81 -33.88
N LEU A 153 10.75 -8.53 -34.27
CA LEU A 153 11.58 -8.06 -35.38
C LEU A 153 13.09 -8.14 -35.10
N THR A 154 13.51 -8.11 -33.83
CA THR A 154 14.93 -8.10 -33.45
C THR A 154 15.52 -9.51 -33.28
N THR A 155 14.69 -10.54 -33.08
CA THR A 155 15.13 -11.92 -32.83
C THR A 155 15.32 -12.78 -34.09
N PHE A 156 15.38 -12.16 -35.28
CA PHE A 156 15.74 -12.83 -36.54
C PHE A 156 17.23 -12.66 -36.83
#